data_AF-A0A410X1P6-F1
#
_entry.id   AF-A0A410X1P6-F1
#
_cell.length_a   1.000
_cell.length_b   1.000
_cell.length_c   1.000
_cell.angle_alpha   90.00
_cell.angle_beta   90.00
_cell.angle_gamma   90.00
#
_symmetry.space_group_name_H-M   'P 1'
#
loop_
_entity.id
_entity.type
_entity.pdbx_description
1 polymer ?
#
loop_
_entity_poly.entity_id
_entity_poly.type
_entity_poly.pdbx_seq_one_letter_code
_entity_poly.pdbx_strand_id
1 'polypeptide(L)'
;MASLLLIGVAVTIIILNNPMTKFKRAVQGNQVSEATSVYNQNIKGDAEKEKKADAFITDEVTRIQEEFKNNKLEHQQAIASLETLKKLEVLKPSVEAAVNNVNQLNESRTSFKKGQEYLANKNVKDAIAELKKVIKEDQNYAQAQELISTHTTEYKTAALKDAEQFSDSQDYDKAIGILSDALVVAPNDSDMIAKKSSFQKLNEAKKAEERKKKIEETKSSQEVSADHANIVIQSTEYKALYPDMIQVVVRNNTDKTVKSMSVSMLGYDSNGFPVKIEFYYGGSASFEFIGSAESVNIIPKGTYGKNRGWKIREGHGIKTVLAAVKEVEYYDGTKWTNPYYEYWLDENKEKPLH
;
A
#
# COMPACT_ATOMS: atom_id res chain seq x y z
N MET A 1 17.51 69.78 -58.26
CA MET A 1 16.91 69.02 -57.13
C MET A 1 16.30 67.66 -57.56
N ALA A 2 16.88 66.94 -58.53
CA ALA A 2 16.34 65.62 -58.96
C ALA A 2 17.27 64.42 -58.67
N SER A 3 18.48 64.64 -58.16
CA SER A 3 19.48 63.59 -57.99
C SER A 3 19.53 62.95 -56.59
N LEU A 4 18.76 63.46 -55.62
CA LEU A 4 18.69 62.90 -54.27
C LEU A 4 17.52 61.90 -54.06
N LEU A 5 16.49 61.91 -54.92
CA LEU A 5 15.36 60.98 -54.80
C LEU A 5 15.66 59.59 -55.38
N LEU A 6 16.47 59.50 -56.45
CA LEU A 6 16.80 58.24 -57.11
C LEU A 6 17.78 57.37 -56.31
N ILE A 7 18.69 57.98 -55.53
CA ILE A 7 19.59 57.24 -54.64
C ILE A 7 18.82 56.69 -53.43
N GLY A 8 17.84 57.43 -52.91
CA GLY A 8 16.96 56.97 -51.83
C GLY A 8 16.11 55.75 -52.22
N VAL A 9 15.60 55.72 -53.46
CA VAL A 9 14.81 54.59 -54.01
C VAL A 9 15.70 53.41 -54.40
N ALA A 10 16.89 53.63 -54.98
CA ALA A 10 17.81 52.55 -55.32
C ALA A 10 18.44 51.88 -54.08
N VAL A 11 18.76 52.64 -53.03
CA VAL A 11 19.28 52.10 -51.77
C VAL A 11 18.20 51.31 -51.01
N THR A 12 16.94 51.76 -51.03
CA THR A 12 15.83 50.96 -50.47
C THR A 12 15.55 49.68 -51.27
N ILE A 13 15.66 49.70 -52.60
CA ILE A 13 15.49 48.51 -53.46
C ILE A 13 16.65 47.50 -53.28
N ILE A 14 17.90 47.95 -53.14
CA ILE A 14 19.07 47.07 -52.93
C ILE A 14 19.03 46.41 -51.53
N ILE A 15 18.61 47.14 -50.49
CA ILE A 15 18.47 46.58 -49.12
C ILE A 15 17.34 45.54 -49.06
N LEU A 16 16.25 45.73 -49.83
CA LEU A 16 15.13 44.78 -49.92
C LEU A 16 15.44 43.52 -50.75
N ASN A 17 16.47 43.53 -51.60
CA ASN A 17 16.84 42.40 -52.44
C ASN A 17 18.02 41.56 -51.90
N ASN A 18 18.53 41.87 -50.69
CA ASN A 18 19.57 41.10 -50.03
C ASN A 18 19.03 39.74 -49.54
N PRO A 19 19.66 38.59 -49.89
CA PRO A 19 19.24 37.27 -49.44
C PRO A 19 19.06 37.14 -47.93
N MET A 20 19.92 37.78 -47.14
CA MET A 20 19.84 37.73 -45.69
C MET A 20 18.59 38.47 -45.17
N THR A 21 18.20 39.59 -45.79
CA THR A 21 16.97 40.32 -45.43
C THR A 21 15.73 39.48 -45.73
N LYS A 22 15.69 38.81 -46.90
CA LYS A 22 14.60 37.91 -47.28
C LYS A 22 14.49 36.73 -46.33
N PHE A 23 15.63 36.10 -46.01
CA PHE A 23 15.69 34.99 -45.07
C PHE A 23 15.12 35.38 -43.69
N LYS A 24 15.59 36.50 -43.11
CA LYS A 24 15.10 36.99 -41.81
C LYS A 24 13.60 37.25 -41.81
N ARG A 25 13.09 37.94 -42.85
CA ARG A 25 11.65 38.21 -42.99
C ARG A 25 10.83 36.93 -43.08
N ALA A 26 11.27 35.98 -43.92
CA ALA A 26 10.57 34.71 -44.09
C ALA A 26 10.53 33.89 -42.79
N VAL A 27 11.64 33.86 -42.04
CA VAL A 27 11.68 33.24 -40.70
C VAL A 27 10.70 33.91 -39.74
N GLN A 28 10.76 35.23 -39.60
CA GLN A 28 9.90 35.99 -38.69
C GLN A 28 8.41 35.92 -39.08
N GLY A 29 8.12 35.72 -40.37
CA GLY A 29 6.78 35.50 -40.89
C GLY A 29 6.29 34.04 -40.81
N ASN A 30 7.06 33.12 -40.23
CA ASN A 30 6.78 31.67 -40.22
C ASN A 30 6.58 31.07 -41.62
N GLN A 31 7.23 31.64 -42.63
CA GLN A 31 7.16 31.22 -44.03
C GLN A 31 8.23 30.16 -44.33
N VAL A 32 8.03 28.94 -43.82
CA VAL A 32 9.02 27.84 -43.88
C VAL A 32 9.58 27.60 -45.29
N SER A 33 8.71 27.48 -46.29
CA SER A 33 9.12 27.18 -47.67
C SER A 33 10.00 28.27 -48.26
N GLU A 34 9.67 29.54 -47.99
CA GLU A 34 10.44 30.68 -48.45
C GLU A 34 11.78 30.76 -47.73
N ALA A 35 11.80 30.63 -46.40
CA ALA A 35 13.02 30.65 -45.61
C ALA A 35 13.99 29.53 -46.03
N THR A 36 13.46 28.31 -46.23
CA THR A 36 14.23 27.15 -46.71
C THR A 36 14.79 27.37 -48.11
N SER A 37 13.98 27.90 -49.03
CA SER A 37 14.40 28.20 -50.40
C SER A 37 15.52 29.25 -50.40
N VAL A 38 15.34 30.34 -49.66
CA VAL A 38 16.34 31.41 -49.59
C VAL A 38 17.65 30.89 -48.99
N TYR A 39 17.59 30.10 -47.92
CA TYR A 39 18.78 29.51 -47.31
C TYR A 39 19.53 28.60 -48.28
N ASN A 40 18.85 27.59 -48.83
CA ASN A 40 19.48 26.58 -49.68
C ASN A 40 20.04 27.15 -51.00
N GLN A 41 19.38 28.17 -51.58
CA GLN A 41 19.78 28.72 -52.87
C GLN A 41 20.78 29.87 -52.75
N ASN A 42 20.76 30.65 -51.67
CA ASN A 42 21.47 31.94 -51.61
C ASN A 42 22.41 32.12 -50.41
N ILE A 43 22.30 31.25 -49.39
CA ILE A 43 23.11 31.31 -48.16
C ILE A 43 24.05 30.10 -48.08
N LYS A 44 23.52 28.89 -48.31
CA LYS A 44 24.26 27.63 -48.20
C LYS A 44 25.47 27.61 -49.15
N GLY A 45 26.63 27.22 -48.62
CA GLY A 45 27.91 27.20 -49.34
C GLY A 45 28.69 28.52 -49.28
N ASP A 46 28.15 29.57 -48.68
CA ASP A 46 28.84 30.84 -48.40
C ASP A 46 29.05 30.99 -46.88
N ALA A 47 30.28 30.74 -46.42
CA ALA A 47 30.61 30.66 -45.00
C ALA A 47 30.24 31.93 -44.20
N GLU A 48 30.39 33.12 -44.79
CA GLU A 48 30.07 34.39 -44.12
C GLU A 48 28.54 34.58 -44.00
N LYS A 49 27.78 34.14 -45.00
CA LYS A 49 26.32 34.18 -44.94
C LYS A 49 25.76 33.11 -44.01
N GLU A 50 26.31 31.90 -44.02
CA GLU A 50 25.94 30.82 -43.10
C GLU A 50 26.15 31.26 -41.65
N LYS A 51 27.32 31.81 -41.32
CA LYS A 51 27.59 32.36 -39.97
C LYS A 51 26.59 33.43 -39.55
N LYS A 52 26.18 34.32 -40.46
CA LYS A 52 25.15 35.35 -40.19
C LYS A 52 23.75 34.76 -40.03
N ALA A 53 23.43 33.70 -40.77
CA ALA A 53 22.17 32.98 -40.62
C ALA A 53 22.12 32.24 -39.28
N ASP A 54 23.19 31.55 -38.90
CA ASP A 54 23.32 30.83 -37.63
C ASP A 54 23.18 31.78 -36.43
N ALA A 55 23.87 32.93 -36.47
CA ALA A 55 23.75 33.95 -35.44
C ALA A 55 22.30 34.46 -35.33
N PHE A 56 21.66 34.76 -36.47
CA PHE A 56 20.26 35.20 -36.48
C PHE A 56 19.30 34.13 -35.94
N ILE A 57 19.45 32.86 -36.33
CA ILE A 57 18.63 31.76 -35.82
C ILE A 57 18.82 31.62 -34.30
N THR A 58 20.06 31.72 -33.82
CA THR A 58 20.37 31.67 -32.38
C THR A 58 19.69 32.81 -31.61
N ASP A 59 19.76 34.03 -32.14
CA ASP A 59 19.09 35.19 -31.55
C ASP A 59 17.56 35.01 -31.54
N GLU A 60 16.99 34.48 -32.63
CA GLU A 60 15.56 34.27 -32.77
C GLU A 60 15.03 33.17 -31.84
N VAL A 61 15.76 32.05 -31.71
CA VAL A 61 15.47 31.00 -30.72
C VAL A 61 15.47 31.58 -29.31
N THR A 62 16.51 32.35 -28.96
CA THR A 62 16.64 32.99 -27.64
C THR A 62 15.49 33.95 -27.38
N ARG A 63 15.14 34.78 -28.37
CA ARG A 63 14.02 35.74 -28.31
C ARG A 63 12.70 35.02 -28.06
N ILE A 64 12.40 33.96 -28.82
CA ILE A 64 11.15 33.19 -28.67
C ILE A 64 11.06 32.58 -27.27
N GLN A 65 12.14 31.97 -26.76
CA GLN A 65 12.17 31.39 -25.42
C GLN A 65 11.94 32.45 -24.34
N GLU A 66 12.62 33.60 -24.43
CA GLU A 66 12.47 34.69 -23.46
C GLU A 66 11.08 35.34 -23.52
N GLU A 67 10.51 35.54 -24.71
CA GLU A 67 9.14 36.06 -24.84
C GLU A 67 8.11 35.10 -24.26
N PHE A 68 8.23 33.80 -24.54
CA PHE A 68 7.35 32.79 -23.94
C PHE A 68 7.51 32.76 -22.41
N LYS A 69 8.75 32.77 -21.91
CA LYS A 69 9.07 32.78 -20.48
C LYS A 69 8.47 33.99 -19.76
N ASN A 70 8.48 35.15 -20.40
CA ASN A 70 7.93 36.40 -19.87
C ASN A 70 6.44 36.62 -20.20
N ASN A 71 5.71 35.60 -20.65
CA ASN A 71 4.29 35.64 -21.02
C ASN A 71 3.93 36.67 -22.10
N LYS A 72 4.89 36.99 -22.99
CA LYS A 72 4.68 37.89 -24.14
C LYS A 72 4.30 37.15 -25.41
N LEU A 73 4.45 35.83 -25.42
CA LEU A 73 4.16 34.96 -26.56
C LEU A 73 3.38 33.74 -26.07
N GLU A 74 2.31 33.39 -26.76
CA GLU A 74 1.49 32.21 -26.42
C GLU A 74 2.22 30.91 -26.80
N HIS A 75 1.94 29.82 -26.09
CA HIS A 75 2.60 28.52 -26.29
C HIS A 75 2.50 28.05 -27.75
N GLN A 76 1.29 28.07 -28.33
CA GLN A 76 1.08 27.64 -29.71
C GLN A 76 1.87 28.49 -30.72
N GLN A 77 2.00 29.79 -30.47
CA GLN A 77 2.75 30.71 -31.33
C GLN A 77 4.26 30.45 -31.21
N ALA A 78 4.78 30.29 -29.99
CA ALA A 78 6.18 29.96 -29.75
C ALA A 78 6.58 28.65 -30.43
N ILE A 79 5.76 27.60 -30.29
CA ILE A 79 5.99 26.31 -30.93
C ILE A 79 5.91 26.41 -32.45
N ALA A 80 4.94 27.12 -33.01
CA ALA A 80 4.86 27.31 -34.47
C ALA A 80 6.13 27.97 -35.04
N SER A 81 6.68 28.98 -34.35
CA SER A 81 7.91 29.65 -34.76
C SER A 81 9.15 28.76 -34.62
N LEU A 82 9.29 28.01 -33.52
CA LEU A 82 10.41 27.08 -33.34
C LEU A 82 10.34 25.89 -34.29
N GLU A 83 9.16 25.37 -34.61
CA GLU A 83 8.97 24.32 -35.61
C GLU A 83 9.32 24.80 -37.02
N THR A 84 9.09 26.08 -37.32
CA THR A 84 9.54 26.70 -38.58
C THR A 84 11.07 26.68 -38.65
N LEU A 85 11.74 27.11 -37.58
CA LEU A 85 13.21 27.07 -37.49
C LEU A 85 13.75 25.63 -37.58
N LYS A 86 13.08 24.67 -36.94
CA LYS A 86 13.50 23.26 -36.93
C LYS A 86 13.52 22.66 -38.34
N LYS A 87 12.56 23.03 -39.18
CA LYS A 87 12.43 22.56 -40.58
C LYS A 87 13.52 23.11 -41.51
N LEU A 88 14.26 24.13 -41.10
CA LEU A 88 15.42 24.60 -41.87
C LEU A 88 16.59 23.61 -41.81
N GLU A 89 16.57 22.67 -40.84
CA GLU A 89 17.66 21.71 -40.56
C GLU A 89 18.99 22.35 -40.15
N VAL A 90 19.00 23.67 -39.93
CA VAL A 90 20.13 24.46 -39.44
C VAL A 90 20.05 24.59 -37.93
N LEU A 91 21.16 24.34 -37.22
CA LEU A 91 21.22 24.35 -35.74
C LEU A 91 20.15 23.47 -35.07
N LYS A 92 19.71 22.41 -35.75
CA LYS A 92 18.58 21.56 -35.34
C LYS A 92 18.62 21.12 -33.87
N PRO A 93 19.74 20.65 -33.29
CA PRO A 93 19.77 20.26 -31.87
C PRO A 93 19.42 21.39 -30.91
N SER A 94 19.85 22.63 -31.21
CA SER A 94 19.56 23.81 -30.39
C SER A 94 18.09 24.19 -30.47
N VAL A 95 17.51 24.14 -31.68
CA VAL A 95 16.07 24.41 -31.88
C VAL A 95 15.20 23.34 -31.21
N GLU A 96 15.58 22.07 -31.29
CA GLU A 96 14.87 20.97 -30.62
C GLU A 96 14.91 21.13 -29.10
N ALA A 97 16.06 21.51 -28.53
CA ALA A 97 16.16 21.83 -27.11
C ALA A 97 15.23 22.99 -26.73
N ALA A 98 15.15 24.04 -27.55
CA ALA A 98 14.24 25.17 -27.31
C ALA A 98 12.76 24.76 -27.36
N VAL A 99 12.35 23.91 -28.31
CA VAL A 99 11.00 23.34 -28.37
C VAL A 99 10.66 22.60 -27.07
N ASN A 100 11.58 21.74 -26.61
CA ASN A 100 11.39 20.99 -25.38
C ASN A 100 11.28 21.90 -24.16
N ASN A 101 12.13 22.92 -24.04
CA ASN A 101 12.08 23.88 -22.94
C ASN A 101 10.75 24.65 -22.89
N VAL A 102 10.25 25.10 -24.05
CA VAL A 102 8.94 25.79 -24.14
C VAL A 102 7.80 24.86 -23.73
N ASN A 103 7.82 23.60 -24.19
CA ASN A 103 6.80 22.62 -23.80
C ASN A 103 6.83 22.31 -22.29
N GLN A 104 8.02 22.08 -21.72
CA GLN A 104 8.16 21.82 -20.28
C GLN A 104 7.68 22.99 -19.43
N LEU A 105 8.01 24.22 -19.81
CA LEU A 105 7.52 25.41 -19.10
C LEU A 105 5.99 25.57 -19.24
N ASN A 106 5.41 25.21 -20.39
CA ASN A 106 3.95 25.21 -20.54
C ASN A 106 3.26 24.15 -19.67
N GLU A 107 3.82 22.95 -19.60
CA GLU A 107 3.34 21.87 -18.72
C GLU A 107 3.45 22.26 -17.24
N SER A 108 4.55 22.92 -16.86
CA SER A 108 4.73 23.49 -15.52
C SER A 108 3.63 24.49 -15.17
N ARG A 109 3.35 25.46 -16.05
CA ARG A 109 2.27 26.46 -15.86
C ARG A 109 0.90 25.80 -15.76
N THR A 110 0.65 24.78 -16.57
CA THR A 110 -0.59 23.99 -16.53
C THR A 110 -0.73 23.24 -15.20
N SER A 111 0.36 22.65 -14.71
CA SER A 111 0.39 21.93 -13.43
C SER A 111 0.15 22.88 -12.26
N PHE A 112 0.74 24.08 -12.29
CA PHE A 112 0.46 25.11 -11.29
C PHE A 112 -1.03 25.47 -11.22
N LYS A 113 -1.65 25.73 -12.38
CA LYS A 113 -3.09 26.04 -12.46
C LYS A 113 -3.97 24.90 -11.92
N LYS A 114 -3.68 23.65 -12.31
CA LYS A 114 -4.39 22.47 -11.79
C LYS A 114 -4.21 22.31 -10.29
N GLY A 115 -3.00 22.57 -9.78
CA GLY A 115 -2.72 22.59 -8.34
C GLY A 115 -3.65 23.55 -7.60
N GLN A 116 -3.81 24.77 -8.10
CA GLN A 116 -4.73 25.76 -7.54
C GLN A 116 -6.20 25.32 -7.63
N GLU A 117 -6.63 24.73 -8.75
CA GLU A 117 -7.98 24.19 -8.91
C GLU A 117 -8.28 23.07 -7.90
N TYR A 118 -7.33 22.17 -7.66
CA TYR A 118 -7.47 21.13 -6.65
C TYR A 118 -7.53 21.71 -5.23
N LEU A 119 -6.74 22.74 -4.90
CA LEU A 119 -6.84 23.44 -3.61
C LEU A 119 -8.22 24.09 -3.42
N ALA A 120 -8.77 24.73 -4.45
CA ALA A 120 -10.11 25.31 -4.40
C ALA A 120 -11.19 24.26 -4.13
N ASN A 121 -10.99 23.03 -4.62
CA ASN A 121 -11.85 21.87 -4.38
C ASN A 121 -11.51 21.09 -3.10
N LYS A 122 -10.62 21.62 -2.24
CA LYS A 122 -10.13 20.98 -1.00
C LYS A 122 -9.45 19.62 -1.22
N ASN A 123 -9.02 19.32 -2.45
CA ASN A 123 -8.28 18.11 -2.77
C ASN A 123 -6.77 18.35 -2.62
N VAL A 124 -6.32 18.41 -1.37
CA VAL A 124 -4.94 18.80 -1.02
C VAL A 124 -3.90 17.82 -1.58
N LYS A 125 -4.21 16.52 -1.61
CA LYS A 125 -3.30 15.48 -2.09
C LYS A 125 -2.97 15.66 -3.57
N ASP A 126 -3.99 15.78 -4.41
CA ASP A 126 -3.80 15.95 -5.85
C ASP A 126 -3.23 17.35 -6.16
N ALA A 127 -3.60 18.36 -5.38
CA ALA A 127 -3.00 19.68 -5.48
C ALA A 127 -1.48 19.65 -5.30
N ILE A 128 -0.99 19.06 -4.20
CA ILE A 128 0.44 18.97 -3.91
C ILE A 128 1.16 18.12 -4.98
N ALA A 129 0.53 17.06 -5.49
CA ALA A 129 1.09 16.25 -6.56
C ALA A 129 1.29 17.05 -7.87
N GLU A 130 0.33 17.91 -8.25
CA GLU A 130 0.47 18.79 -9.41
C GLU A 130 1.47 19.92 -9.17
N LEU A 131 1.44 20.58 -8.00
CA LEU A 131 2.37 21.67 -7.67
C LEU A 131 3.82 21.21 -7.65
N LYS A 132 4.10 19.95 -7.27
CA LYS A 132 5.45 19.35 -7.32
C LYS A 132 6.02 19.21 -8.74
N LYS A 133 5.17 19.30 -9.78
CA LYS A 133 5.61 19.27 -11.19
C LYS A 133 6.06 20.63 -11.71
N VAL A 134 5.81 21.71 -10.96
CA VAL A 134 6.22 23.06 -11.34
C VAL A 134 7.74 23.16 -11.27
N ILE A 135 8.37 23.52 -12.39
CA ILE A 135 9.84 23.55 -12.53
C ILE A 135 10.40 24.90 -12.06
N LYS A 136 11.69 24.94 -11.71
CA LYS A 136 12.35 26.12 -11.13
C LYS A 136 12.37 27.32 -12.08
N GLU A 137 12.39 27.06 -13.38
CA GLU A 137 12.40 28.07 -14.45
C GLU A 137 11.05 28.79 -14.60
N ASP A 138 9.97 28.22 -14.03
CA ASP A 138 8.65 28.84 -14.01
C ASP A 138 8.62 29.95 -12.96
N GLN A 139 8.11 31.13 -13.34
CA GLN A 139 7.89 32.25 -12.42
C GLN A 139 6.98 31.88 -11.24
N ASN A 140 6.11 30.88 -11.41
CA ASN A 140 5.20 30.39 -10.38
C ASN A 140 5.89 29.42 -9.40
N TYR A 141 7.15 29.04 -9.62
CA TYR A 141 7.84 28.05 -8.79
C TYR A 141 7.86 28.42 -7.32
N ALA A 142 8.24 29.67 -6.99
CA ALA A 142 8.32 30.12 -5.60
C ALA A 142 6.95 30.03 -4.91
N GLN A 143 5.89 30.46 -5.61
CA GLN A 143 4.52 30.37 -5.11
C GLN A 143 4.06 28.91 -4.99
N ALA A 144 4.43 28.03 -5.93
CA ALA A 144 4.14 26.61 -5.86
C ALA A 144 4.77 25.96 -4.62
N GLN A 145 6.04 26.28 -4.32
CA GLN A 145 6.73 25.79 -3.13
C GLN A 145 6.10 26.31 -1.83
N GLU A 146 5.68 27.58 -1.81
CA GLU A 146 4.94 28.15 -0.67
C GLU A 146 3.61 27.44 -0.45
N LEU A 147 2.80 27.25 -1.50
CA LEU A 147 1.54 26.52 -1.43
C LEU A 147 1.73 25.06 -0.98
N ILE A 148 2.76 24.37 -1.48
CA ILE A 148 3.12 23.02 -1.03
C ILE A 148 3.42 23.03 0.46
N SER A 149 4.28 23.94 0.92
CA SER A 149 4.70 24.02 2.33
C SER A 149 3.51 24.29 3.26
N THR A 150 2.71 25.31 2.94
CA THR A 150 1.55 25.72 3.72
C THR A 150 0.52 24.60 3.81
N HIS A 151 0.07 24.06 2.68
CA HIS A 151 -0.98 23.05 2.69
C HIS A 151 -0.50 21.68 3.18
N THR A 152 0.79 21.34 3.04
CA THR A 152 1.35 20.15 3.68
C THR A 152 1.31 20.30 5.20
N THR A 153 1.65 21.48 5.73
CA THR A 153 1.64 21.76 7.17
C THR A 153 0.23 21.73 7.75
N GLU A 154 -0.74 22.35 7.07
CA GLU A 154 -2.15 22.33 7.44
C GLU A 154 -2.69 20.89 7.43
N TYR A 155 -2.41 20.14 6.36
CA TYR A 155 -2.86 18.76 6.22
C TYR A 155 -2.27 17.86 7.29
N LYS A 156 -0.97 17.97 7.59
CA LYS A 156 -0.30 17.30 8.71
C LYS A 156 -0.98 17.61 10.03
N THR A 157 -1.25 18.88 10.29
CA THR A 157 -1.85 19.34 11.56
C THR A 157 -3.25 18.75 11.75
N ALA A 158 -4.06 18.77 10.70
CA ALA A 158 -5.39 18.14 10.71
C ALA A 158 -5.29 16.62 10.91
N ALA A 159 -4.43 15.94 10.15
CA ALA A 159 -4.25 14.50 10.25
C ALA A 159 -3.79 14.04 11.64
N LEU A 160 -2.83 14.75 12.25
CA LEU A 160 -2.38 14.45 13.61
C LEU A 160 -3.49 14.66 14.64
N LYS A 161 -4.28 15.74 14.51
CA LYS A 161 -5.42 16.02 15.39
C LYS A 161 -6.49 14.93 15.28
N ASP A 162 -6.91 14.59 14.07
CA ASP A 162 -7.96 13.60 13.86
C ASP A 162 -7.50 12.22 14.31
N ALA A 163 -6.24 11.86 14.02
CA ALA A 163 -5.67 10.60 14.49
C ALA A 163 -5.62 10.53 16.03
N GLU A 164 -5.37 11.64 16.72
CA GLU A 164 -5.45 11.69 18.19
C GLU A 164 -6.89 11.44 18.68
N GLN A 165 -7.88 12.07 18.06
CA GLN A 165 -9.29 11.88 18.43
C GLN A 165 -9.73 10.41 18.25
N PHE A 166 -9.28 9.75 17.19
CA PHE A 166 -9.53 8.31 17.01
C PHE A 166 -8.76 7.46 18.03
N SER A 167 -7.53 7.85 18.39
CA SER A 167 -6.79 7.18 19.47
C SER A 167 -7.46 7.31 20.84
N ASP A 168 -8.01 8.48 21.17
CA ASP A 168 -8.73 8.73 22.43
C ASP A 168 -9.98 7.85 22.57
N SER A 169 -10.63 7.54 21.44
CA SER A 169 -11.74 6.59 21.37
C SER A 169 -11.29 5.13 21.18
N GLN A 170 -9.99 4.86 21.28
CA GLN A 170 -9.35 3.55 21.05
C GLN A 170 -9.63 2.95 19.66
N ASP A 171 -10.01 3.77 18.68
CA ASP A 171 -10.17 3.41 17.27
C ASP A 171 -8.83 3.55 16.53
N TYR A 172 -7.84 2.78 16.98
CA TYR A 172 -6.48 2.86 16.49
C TYR A 172 -6.36 2.52 15.00
N ASP A 173 -7.22 1.65 14.46
CA ASP A 173 -7.23 1.31 13.04
C ASP A 173 -7.54 2.55 12.17
N LYS A 174 -8.52 3.39 12.57
CA LYS A 174 -8.79 4.65 11.87
C LYS A 174 -7.68 5.69 12.07
N ALA A 175 -7.13 5.81 13.29
CA ALA A 175 -6.01 6.70 13.55
C ALA A 175 -4.79 6.38 12.65
N ILE A 176 -4.47 5.09 12.50
CA ILE A 176 -3.41 4.60 11.61
C ILE A 176 -3.74 4.89 10.13
N GLY A 177 -5.01 4.74 9.73
CA GLY A 177 -5.49 5.05 8.39
C GLY A 177 -5.23 6.52 8.01
N ILE A 178 -5.66 7.46 8.85
CA ILE A 178 -5.47 8.91 8.63
C ILE A 178 -3.99 9.27 8.46
N LEU A 179 -3.13 8.76 9.34
CA LEU A 179 -1.70 9.02 9.25
C LEU A 179 -1.08 8.35 8.01
N SER A 180 -1.60 7.21 7.57
CA SER A 180 -1.13 6.56 6.34
C SER A 180 -1.45 7.40 5.10
N ASP A 181 -2.64 7.97 5.03
CA ASP A 181 -3.05 8.85 3.94
C ASP A 181 -2.20 10.13 3.92
N ALA A 182 -1.92 10.72 5.09
CA ALA A 182 -1.06 11.89 5.21
C ALA A 182 0.40 11.63 4.85
N LEU A 183 0.91 10.44 5.15
CA LEU A 183 2.25 10.03 4.71
C LEU A 183 2.35 9.83 3.19
N VAL A 184 1.26 9.73 2.44
CA VAL A 184 1.36 9.77 0.96
C VAL A 184 1.79 11.16 0.47
N VAL A 185 1.36 12.22 1.18
CA VAL A 185 1.67 13.61 0.84
C VAL A 185 3.07 14.00 1.35
N ALA A 186 3.40 13.59 2.57
CA ALA A 186 4.69 13.82 3.22
C ALA A 186 5.31 12.52 3.75
N PRO A 187 5.92 11.68 2.86
CA PRO A 187 6.38 10.32 3.21
C PRO A 187 7.45 10.23 4.29
N ASN A 188 8.21 11.31 4.48
CA ASN A 188 9.36 11.35 5.38
C ASN A 188 9.06 12.16 6.66
N ASP A 189 7.79 12.46 6.96
CA ASP A 189 7.45 13.21 8.15
C ASP A 189 7.65 12.37 9.42
N SER A 190 8.66 12.74 10.21
CA SER A 190 9.07 11.98 11.40
C SER A 190 7.97 11.87 12.45
N ASP A 191 7.17 12.93 12.62
CA ASP A 191 6.16 12.99 13.68
C ASP A 191 4.99 12.07 13.35
N MET A 192 4.51 12.10 12.10
CA MET A 192 3.46 11.20 11.63
C MET A 192 3.91 9.73 11.63
N ILE A 193 5.15 9.45 11.23
CA ILE A 193 5.73 8.09 11.28
C ILE A 193 5.77 7.59 12.74
N ALA A 194 6.30 8.40 13.66
CA ALA A 194 6.41 8.04 15.06
C ALA A 194 5.03 7.83 15.69
N LYS A 195 4.07 8.71 15.42
CA LYS A 195 2.70 8.61 15.96
C LYS A 195 1.98 7.37 15.42
N LYS A 196 2.10 7.09 14.12
CA LYS A 196 1.54 5.87 13.51
C LYS A 196 2.12 4.61 14.17
N SER A 197 3.43 4.56 14.41
CA SER A 197 4.07 3.43 15.09
C SER A 197 3.58 3.27 16.53
N SER A 198 3.37 4.37 17.26
CA SER A 198 2.78 4.35 18.60
C SER A 198 1.37 3.74 18.58
N PHE A 199 0.51 4.18 17.66
CA PHE A 199 -0.84 3.64 17.52
C PHE A 199 -0.88 2.18 17.09
N GLN A 200 0.07 1.73 16.26
CA GLN A 200 0.20 0.31 15.93
C GLN A 200 0.44 -0.54 17.18
N LYS A 201 1.35 -0.13 18.06
CA LYS A 201 1.62 -0.84 19.32
C LYS A 201 0.41 -0.85 20.25
N LEU A 202 -0.31 0.28 20.36
CA LEU A 202 -1.53 0.37 21.16
C LEU A 202 -2.64 -0.53 20.61
N ASN A 203 -2.78 -0.62 19.29
CA ASN A 203 -3.74 -1.49 18.63
C ASN A 203 -3.42 -2.98 18.86
N GLU A 204 -2.15 -3.36 18.75
CA GLU A 204 -1.69 -4.72 19.06
C GLU A 204 -1.96 -5.08 20.51
N ALA A 205 -1.67 -4.18 21.45
CA ALA A 205 -1.95 -4.39 22.88
C ALA A 205 -3.47 -4.52 23.14
N LYS A 206 -4.30 -3.67 22.52
CA LYS A 206 -5.76 -3.75 22.62
C LYS A 206 -6.28 -5.09 22.09
N LYS A 207 -5.86 -5.51 20.90
CA LYS A 207 -6.26 -6.79 20.30
C LYS A 207 -5.80 -7.98 21.14
N ALA A 208 -4.61 -7.91 21.74
CA ALA A 208 -4.13 -8.94 22.65
C ALA A 208 -4.99 -9.02 23.93
N GLU A 209 -5.38 -7.89 24.50
CA GLU A 209 -6.26 -7.84 25.67
C GLU A 209 -7.67 -8.35 25.36
N GLU A 210 -8.26 -7.93 24.23
CA GLU A 210 -9.54 -8.45 23.74
C GLU A 210 -9.49 -9.96 23.49
N ARG A 211 -8.40 -10.48 22.92
CA ARG A 211 -8.18 -11.92 22.75
C ARG A 211 -8.14 -12.64 24.10
N LYS A 212 -7.42 -12.11 25.09
CA LYS A 212 -7.37 -12.69 26.44
C LYS A 212 -8.75 -12.73 27.10
N LYS A 213 -9.51 -11.64 27.02
CA LYS A 213 -10.89 -11.61 27.54
C LYS A 213 -11.76 -12.64 26.84
N LYS A 214 -11.65 -12.74 25.51
CA LYS A 214 -12.42 -13.72 24.74
C LYS A 214 -12.09 -15.16 25.13
N ILE A 215 -10.82 -15.45 25.39
CA ILE A 215 -10.36 -16.76 25.88
C ILE A 215 -11.00 -17.08 27.23
N GLU A 216 -10.91 -16.17 28.19
CA GLU A 216 -11.49 -16.40 29.52
C GLU A 216 -13.02 -16.51 29.50
N GLU A 217 -13.70 -15.67 28.71
CA GLU A 217 -15.14 -15.75 28.50
C GLU A 217 -15.55 -17.09 27.88
N THR A 218 -14.90 -17.52 26.80
CA THR A 218 -15.24 -18.78 26.13
C THR A 218 -14.88 -20.01 26.96
N LYS A 219 -13.78 -19.96 27.72
CA LYS A 219 -13.37 -21.02 28.64
C LYS A 219 -14.37 -21.21 29.79
N SER A 220 -14.84 -20.11 30.38
CA SER A 220 -15.78 -20.14 31.51
C SER A 220 -17.22 -20.44 31.11
N SER A 221 -17.60 -20.20 29.86
CA SER A 221 -18.96 -20.42 29.34
C SER A 221 -19.16 -21.73 28.58
N GLN A 222 -18.24 -22.70 28.71
CA GLN A 222 -18.35 -24.00 28.04
C GLN A 222 -19.60 -24.77 28.49
N GLU A 223 -20.47 -25.12 27.53
CA GLU A 223 -21.67 -25.94 27.77
C GLU A 223 -21.30 -27.34 28.26
N VAL A 224 -20.23 -27.91 27.71
CA VAL A 224 -19.70 -29.22 28.11
C VAL A 224 -18.17 -29.12 28.19
N SER A 225 -17.58 -29.57 29.30
CA SER A 225 -16.15 -29.42 29.58
C SER A 225 -15.49 -30.75 29.93
N ALA A 226 -14.20 -30.88 29.67
CA ALA A 226 -13.39 -31.98 30.22
C ALA A 226 -12.99 -31.62 31.65
N ASP A 227 -13.42 -32.41 32.63
CA ASP A 227 -13.09 -32.22 34.05
C ASP A 227 -11.66 -32.67 34.36
N HIS A 228 -11.27 -33.84 33.85
CA HIS A 228 -9.90 -34.36 33.94
C HIS A 228 -9.65 -35.40 32.85
N ALA A 229 -8.36 -35.57 32.53
CA ALA A 229 -7.89 -36.61 31.64
C ALA A 229 -6.65 -37.28 32.23
N ASN A 230 -6.56 -38.61 32.08
CA ASN A 230 -5.46 -39.39 32.61
C ASN A 230 -5.24 -40.68 31.82
N ILE A 231 -4.06 -41.25 31.98
CA ILE A 231 -3.79 -42.63 31.55
C ILE A 231 -4.34 -43.59 32.60
N VAL A 232 -5.06 -44.61 32.15
CA VAL A 232 -5.49 -45.73 32.99
C VAL A 232 -4.75 -46.98 32.52
N ILE A 233 -3.99 -47.56 33.45
CA ILE A 233 -3.33 -48.85 33.25
C ILE A 233 -4.36 -49.94 33.51
N GLN A 234 -4.73 -50.69 32.46
CA GLN A 234 -5.75 -51.73 32.59
C GLN A 234 -5.17 -53.07 33.07
N SER A 235 -3.94 -53.41 32.66
CA SER A 235 -3.20 -54.56 33.17
C SER A 235 -1.70 -54.33 33.04
N THR A 236 -0.90 -54.78 34.01
CA THR A 236 0.57 -54.79 33.93
C THR A 236 1.12 -56.08 33.30
N GLU A 237 0.32 -57.14 33.24
CA GLU A 237 0.74 -58.47 32.78
C GLU A 237 0.16 -58.80 31.39
N TYR A 238 -1.06 -58.36 31.11
CA TYR A 238 -1.82 -58.74 29.91
C TYR A 238 -2.12 -57.55 29.00
N LYS A 239 -1.10 -56.75 28.64
CA LYS A 239 -1.23 -55.53 27.81
C LYS A 239 -1.83 -55.78 26.43
N ALA A 240 -1.63 -56.96 25.85
CA ALA A 240 -2.22 -57.31 24.55
C ALA A 240 -3.76 -57.41 24.62
N LEU A 241 -4.30 -57.89 25.74
CA LEU A 241 -5.75 -58.05 25.97
C LEU A 241 -6.37 -56.79 26.60
N TYR A 242 -5.61 -56.13 27.47
CA TYR A 242 -6.00 -54.97 28.25
C TYR A 242 -4.97 -53.84 28.09
N PRO A 243 -4.88 -53.22 26.89
CA PRO A 243 -3.95 -52.13 26.64
C PRO A 243 -4.30 -50.90 27.48
N ASP A 244 -3.35 -50.00 27.68
CA ASP A 244 -3.63 -48.75 28.41
C ASP A 244 -4.62 -47.89 27.64
N MET A 245 -5.29 -46.99 28.36
CA MET A 245 -6.30 -46.13 27.78
C MET A 245 -6.17 -44.69 28.26
N ILE A 246 -6.44 -43.75 27.36
CA ILE A 246 -6.70 -42.36 27.72
C ILE A 246 -8.15 -42.28 28.20
N GLN A 247 -8.32 -41.96 29.48
CA GLN A 247 -9.61 -41.65 30.07
C GLN A 247 -9.80 -40.14 30.08
N VAL A 248 -10.98 -39.68 29.68
CA VAL A 248 -11.42 -38.29 29.85
C VAL A 248 -12.77 -38.30 30.53
N VAL A 249 -12.87 -37.64 31.68
CA VAL A 249 -14.15 -37.39 32.33
C VAL A 249 -14.71 -36.06 31.82
N VAL A 250 -15.89 -36.14 31.24
CA VAL A 250 -16.59 -35.00 30.64
C VAL A 250 -17.79 -34.64 31.51
N ARG A 251 -18.00 -33.35 31.74
CA ARG A 251 -19.10 -32.77 32.48
C ARG A 251 -20.02 -31.99 31.57
N ASN A 252 -21.32 -32.20 31.74
CA ASN A 252 -22.35 -31.40 31.11
C ASN A 252 -22.74 -30.25 32.04
N ASN A 253 -22.50 -29.00 31.65
CA ASN A 253 -22.84 -27.81 32.44
C ASN A 253 -24.23 -27.25 32.10
N THR A 254 -24.96 -27.88 31.18
CA THR A 254 -26.28 -27.43 30.70
C THR A 254 -27.44 -28.14 31.40
N ASP A 255 -28.67 -27.76 31.01
CA ASP A 255 -29.91 -28.42 31.39
C ASP A 255 -30.46 -29.38 30.29
N LYS A 256 -29.66 -29.64 29.25
CA LYS A 256 -29.97 -30.60 28.18
C LYS A 256 -29.28 -31.93 28.45
N THR A 257 -29.73 -33.00 27.80
CA THR A 257 -29.02 -34.30 27.83
C THR A 257 -28.12 -34.45 26.60
N VAL A 258 -26.83 -34.70 26.81
CA VAL A 258 -25.85 -34.95 25.73
C VAL A 258 -26.02 -36.36 25.19
N LYS A 259 -26.20 -36.48 23.87
CA LYS A 259 -26.36 -37.73 23.13
C LYS A 259 -25.02 -38.29 22.65
N SER A 260 -24.19 -37.45 22.04
CA SER A 260 -22.85 -37.80 21.55
C SER A 260 -21.88 -36.63 21.73
N MET A 261 -20.59 -36.93 21.71
CA MET A 261 -19.53 -35.94 21.85
C MET A 261 -18.28 -36.34 21.06
N SER A 262 -17.47 -35.35 20.71
CA SER A 262 -16.07 -35.56 20.35
C SER A 262 -15.16 -34.79 21.31
N VAL A 263 -14.05 -35.43 21.66
CA VAL A 263 -13.08 -34.93 22.64
C VAL A 263 -11.70 -34.99 22.00
N SER A 264 -10.99 -33.86 21.99
CA SER A 264 -9.59 -33.79 21.59
C SER A 264 -8.69 -34.09 22.78
N MET A 265 -7.60 -34.81 22.53
CA MET A 265 -6.62 -35.26 23.51
C MET A 265 -5.22 -34.96 22.99
N LEU A 266 -4.37 -34.43 23.89
CA LEU A 266 -2.95 -34.18 23.69
C LEU A 266 -2.15 -34.95 24.74
N GLY A 267 -1.08 -35.60 24.32
CA GLY A 267 -0.22 -36.41 25.19
C GLY A 267 1.14 -35.76 25.42
N TYR A 268 1.67 -35.87 26.64
CA TYR A 268 2.98 -35.36 27.01
C TYR A 268 3.78 -36.40 27.79
N ASP A 269 5.09 -36.44 27.58
CA ASP A 269 5.99 -37.32 28.33
C ASP A 269 6.24 -36.83 29.77
N SER A 270 7.12 -37.53 30.51
CA SER A 270 7.45 -37.18 31.89
C SER A 270 8.20 -35.85 32.04
N ASN A 271 8.78 -35.32 30.96
CA ASN A 271 9.48 -34.05 30.93
C ASN A 271 8.58 -32.92 30.40
N GLY A 272 7.30 -33.21 30.13
CA GLY A 272 6.35 -32.25 29.58
C GLY A 272 6.47 -32.02 28.08
N PHE A 273 7.27 -32.79 27.34
CA PHE A 273 7.34 -32.65 25.89
C PHE A 273 6.14 -33.32 25.21
N PRO A 274 5.57 -32.70 24.16
CA PRO A 274 4.45 -33.26 23.42
C PRO A 274 4.87 -34.59 22.75
N VAL A 275 4.00 -35.59 22.84
CA VAL A 275 4.19 -36.89 22.21
C VAL A 275 3.01 -37.23 21.31
N LYS A 276 3.28 -37.94 20.21
CA LYS A 276 2.23 -38.41 19.32
C LYS A 276 1.47 -39.55 19.98
N ILE A 277 0.14 -39.47 19.92
CA ILE A 277 -0.77 -40.52 20.36
C ILE A 277 -1.01 -41.46 19.19
N GLU A 278 -0.79 -42.75 19.42
CA GLU A 278 -1.16 -43.82 18.48
C GLU A 278 -2.27 -44.68 19.10
N PHE A 279 -3.42 -44.74 18.42
CA PHE A 279 -4.59 -45.46 18.90
C PHE A 279 -4.48 -46.96 18.57
N TYR A 280 -4.94 -47.81 19.50
CA TYR A 280 -4.73 -49.26 19.43
C TYR A 280 -5.36 -49.90 18.19
N TYR A 281 -6.58 -49.48 17.80
CA TYR A 281 -7.34 -50.10 16.70
C TYR A 281 -7.05 -49.48 15.32
N GLY A 282 -5.99 -48.69 15.18
CA GLY A 282 -5.53 -48.13 13.91
C GLY A 282 -5.46 -46.60 13.87
N GLY A 283 -4.79 -46.08 12.83
CA GLY A 283 -4.52 -44.66 12.62
C GLY A 283 -3.02 -44.34 12.63
N SER A 284 -2.63 -43.23 12.01
CA SER A 284 -1.27 -42.70 12.10
C SER A 284 -1.08 -41.96 13.42
N ALA A 285 0.09 -42.12 14.05
CA ALA A 285 0.45 -41.36 15.25
C ALA A 285 0.36 -39.84 14.99
N SER A 286 -0.35 -39.12 15.84
CA SER A 286 -0.59 -37.67 15.73
C SER A 286 -0.48 -37.01 17.10
N PHE A 287 -0.03 -35.74 17.15
CA PHE A 287 0.01 -34.98 18.41
C PHE A 287 -1.38 -34.68 18.97
N GLU A 288 -2.37 -34.65 18.09
CA GLU A 288 -3.78 -34.52 18.46
C GLU A 288 -4.53 -35.78 18.07
N PHE A 289 -5.25 -36.34 19.03
CA PHE A 289 -6.21 -37.41 18.81
C PHE A 289 -7.62 -36.93 19.15
N ILE A 290 -8.58 -37.14 18.24
CA ILE A 290 -9.99 -36.82 18.45
C ILE A 290 -10.76 -38.12 18.64
N GLY A 291 -11.24 -38.33 19.87
CA GLY A 291 -12.08 -39.46 20.23
C GLY A 291 -13.56 -39.10 20.14
N SER A 292 -14.32 -39.87 19.38
CA SER A 292 -15.78 -39.76 19.33
C SER A 292 -16.44 -40.78 20.25
N ALA A 293 -17.53 -40.38 20.90
CA ALA A 293 -18.36 -41.25 21.72
C ALA A 293 -19.85 -41.01 21.42
N GLU A 294 -20.56 -42.08 21.10
CA GLU A 294 -21.99 -42.09 20.84
C GLU A 294 -22.76 -42.67 22.03
N SER A 295 -24.05 -42.34 22.12
CA SER A 295 -24.96 -42.82 23.18
C SER A 295 -24.40 -42.59 24.59
N VAL A 296 -23.76 -41.43 24.82
CA VAL A 296 -23.07 -41.13 26.09
C VAL A 296 -24.04 -40.78 27.22
N ASN A 297 -25.24 -40.29 26.89
CA ASN A 297 -26.34 -40.05 27.82
C ASN A 297 -25.96 -39.19 29.04
N ILE A 298 -25.20 -38.11 28.82
CA ILE A 298 -24.79 -37.22 29.92
C ILE A 298 -25.98 -36.35 30.29
N ILE A 299 -26.69 -36.73 31.36
CA ILE A 299 -27.81 -35.98 31.92
C ILE A 299 -27.39 -34.56 32.34
N PRO A 300 -28.35 -33.63 32.52
CA PRO A 300 -28.08 -32.30 33.07
C PRO A 300 -27.18 -32.34 34.30
N LYS A 301 -26.15 -31.49 34.33
CA LYS A 301 -25.14 -31.40 35.42
C LYS A 301 -24.35 -32.69 35.70
N GLY A 302 -24.53 -33.71 34.85
CA GLY A 302 -23.94 -35.04 34.98
C GLY A 302 -22.51 -35.12 34.45
N THR A 303 -21.90 -36.30 34.63
CA THR A 303 -20.56 -36.62 34.10
C THR A 303 -20.56 -37.97 33.39
N TYR A 304 -19.63 -38.15 32.46
CA TYR A 304 -19.38 -39.41 31.73
C TYR A 304 -17.88 -39.63 31.59
N GLY A 305 -17.43 -40.90 31.53
CA GLY A 305 -16.03 -41.25 31.22
C GLY A 305 -15.26 -42.01 32.30
N LYS A 306 -15.74 -42.07 33.56
CA LYS A 306 -14.99 -42.66 34.71
C LYS A 306 -14.51 -44.11 34.55
N ASN A 307 -15.18 -44.91 33.72
CA ASN A 307 -14.81 -46.31 33.44
C ASN A 307 -14.65 -46.56 31.94
N ARG A 308 -14.38 -45.50 31.17
CA ARG A 308 -14.35 -45.52 29.70
C ARG A 308 -13.16 -44.73 29.19
N GLY A 309 -12.78 -44.98 27.96
CA GLY A 309 -11.72 -44.24 27.30
C GLY A 309 -11.20 -44.96 26.06
N TRP A 310 -10.14 -44.38 25.51
CA TRP A 310 -9.58 -44.74 24.21
C TRP A 310 -8.29 -45.52 24.40
N LYS A 311 -8.28 -46.79 23.99
CA LYS A 311 -7.11 -47.68 24.08
C LYS A 311 -5.97 -47.18 23.19
N ILE A 312 -4.78 -47.07 23.74
CA ILE A 312 -3.58 -46.60 23.04
C ILE A 312 -2.59 -47.74 22.84
N ARG A 313 -1.71 -47.62 21.84
CA ARG A 313 -0.67 -48.61 21.59
C ARG A 313 0.36 -48.60 22.74
N GLU A 314 0.92 -49.77 23.02
CA GLU A 314 2.00 -49.92 23.99
C GLU A 314 3.25 -49.10 23.58
N GLY A 315 4.07 -48.70 24.56
CA GLY A 315 5.25 -47.87 24.31
C GLY A 315 4.90 -46.39 24.05
N HIS A 316 3.69 -45.95 24.39
CA HIS A 316 3.20 -44.59 24.11
C HIS A 316 4.01 -43.45 24.75
N GLY A 317 4.74 -43.68 25.84
CA GLY A 317 5.55 -42.65 26.52
C GLY A 317 4.76 -41.52 27.21
N ILE A 318 3.44 -41.44 26.99
CA ILE A 318 2.53 -40.46 27.60
C ILE A 318 2.49 -40.62 29.12
N LYS A 319 2.77 -39.53 29.84
CA LYS A 319 2.63 -39.36 31.29
C LYS A 319 1.46 -38.45 31.67
N THR A 320 1.27 -37.36 30.91
CA THR A 320 0.23 -36.35 31.15
C THR A 320 -0.68 -36.27 29.92
N VAL A 321 -1.98 -36.11 30.16
CA VAL A 321 -2.97 -35.90 29.11
C VAL A 321 -3.69 -34.59 29.36
N LEU A 322 -3.79 -33.76 28.33
CA LEU A 322 -4.75 -32.66 28.30
C LEU A 322 -5.89 -33.04 27.37
N ALA A 323 -7.11 -32.63 27.72
CA ALA A 323 -8.28 -32.87 26.89
C ALA A 323 -9.20 -31.66 26.85
N ALA A 324 -9.89 -31.49 25.72
CA ALA A 324 -10.95 -30.51 25.54
C ALA A 324 -12.09 -31.13 24.72
N VAL A 325 -13.34 -30.84 25.13
CA VAL A 325 -14.51 -31.20 24.32
C VAL A 325 -14.50 -30.33 23.07
N LYS A 326 -14.63 -30.94 21.89
CA LYS A 326 -14.64 -30.22 20.61
C LYS A 326 -16.06 -29.86 20.19
N GLU A 327 -16.96 -30.83 20.24
CA GLU A 327 -18.38 -30.64 19.92
C GLU A 327 -19.25 -31.71 20.58
N VAL A 328 -20.54 -31.40 20.72
CA VAL A 328 -21.57 -32.31 21.23
C VAL A 328 -22.86 -32.19 20.44
N GLU A 329 -23.63 -33.28 20.42
CA GLU A 329 -25.03 -33.31 19.97
C GLU A 329 -25.93 -33.62 21.17
N TYR A 330 -27.03 -32.90 21.29
CA TYR A 330 -28.04 -33.09 22.33
C TYR A 330 -29.21 -33.94 21.81
N TYR A 331 -29.97 -34.53 22.74
CA TYR A 331 -31.17 -35.31 22.38
C TYR A 331 -32.30 -34.47 21.77
N ASP A 332 -32.31 -33.16 21.95
CA ASP A 332 -33.24 -32.24 21.28
C ASP A 332 -32.84 -31.95 19.81
N GLY A 333 -31.73 -32.53 19.34
CA GLY A 333 -31.20 -32.36 17.99
C GLY A 333 -30.29 -31.15 17.82
N THR A 334 -30.14 -30.30 18.85
CA THR A 334 -29.21 -29.16 18.80
C THR A 334 -27.75 -29.64 18.92
N LYS A 335 -26.83 -28.86 18.35
CA LYS A 335 -25.38 -29.11 18.41
C LYS A 335 -24.67 -27.92 19.02
N TRP A 336 -23.61 -28.19 19.77
CA TRP A 336 -22.72 -27.17 20.29
C TRP A 336 -21.29 -27.50 19.85
N THR A 337 -20.63 -26.53 19.20
CA THR A 337 -19.21 -26.57 18.88
C THR A 337 -18.50 -25.67 19.85
N ASN A 338 -17.45 -26.17 20.51
CA ASN A 338 -16.80 -25.45 21.59
C ASN A 338 -16.01 -24.24 21.07
N PRO A 339 -16.43 -22.99 21.38
CA PRO A 339 -15.72 -21.79 20.92
C PRO A 339 -14.34 -21.62 21.57
N TYR A 340 -14.05 -22.30 22.68
CA TYR A 340 -12.74 -22.29 23.36
C TYR A 340 -11.74 -23.28 22.74
N TYR A 341 -12.21 -24.26 21.97
CA TYR A 341 -11.39 -25.40 21.53
C TYR A 341 -10.16 -24.97 20.71
N GLU A 342 -10.32 -24.05 19.75
CA GLU A 342 -9.19 -23.59 18.93
C GLU A 342 -8.14 -22.83 19.77
N TYR A 343 -8.57 -22.02 20.75
CA TYR A 343 -7.64 -21.35 21.66
C TYR A 343 -6.86 -22.35 22.53
N TRP A 344 -7.56 -23.34 23.08
CA TRP A 344 -6.92 -24.41 23.84
C TRP A 344 -5.94 -25.20 22.97
N LEU A 345 -6.30 -25.52 21.73
CA LEU A 345 -5.44 -26.27 20.83
C LEU A 345 -4.18 -25.47 20.48
N ASP A 346 -4.34 -24.20 20.11
CA ASP A 346 -3.24 -23.28 19.84
C ASP A 346 -2.28 -23.17 21.03
N GLU A 347 -2.79 -23.15 22.27
CA GLU A 347 -1.97 -23.00 23.48
C GLU A 347 -1.19 -24.27 23.84
N ASN A 348 -1.69 -25.45 23.50
CA ASN A 348 -1.19 -26.71 24.05
C ASN A 348 -0.57 -27.66 23.01
N LYS A 349 -1.07 -27.69 21.78
CA LYS A 349 -0.61 -28.63 20.74
C LYS A 349 0.84 -28.35 20.36
N GLU A 350 1.67 -29.39 20.39
CA GLU A 350 3.08 -29.33 20.00
C GLU A 350 3.92 -28.32 20.81
N LYS A 351 3.44 -27.92 21.99
CA LYS A 351 4.12 -27.01 22.91
C LYS A 351 4.42 -27.73 24.22
N PRO A 352 5.63 -27.61 24.79
CA PRO A 352 5.93 -28.21 26.09
C PRO A 352 5.00 -27.70 27.19
N LEU A 353 4.68 -28.56 28.15
CA LEU A 353 4.04 -28.13 29.40
C LEU A 353 5.04 -27.27 30.21
N HIS A 354 4.53 -26.20 30.82
CA HIS A 354 5.31 -25.26 31.64
C HIS A 354 5.70 -25.83 33.01
#